data_AF-A0A316A453-F1
#
_entry.id   AF-A0A316A453-F1
#
_cell.length_a   1.000
_cell.length_b   1.000
_cell.length_c   1.000
_cell.angle_alpha   90.00
_cell.angle_beta   90.00
_cell.angle_gamma   90.00
#
_symmetry.space_group_name_H-M   'P 1'
#
loop_
_entity.id
_entity.type
_entity.pdbx_description
1 polymer ?
#
loop_
_entity_poly.entity_id
_entity_poly.type
_entity_poly.pdbx_seq_one_letter_code
_entity_poly.pdbx_strand_id
1 'polypeptide(L)'
;MSDNVKGYEIKRAIVFENDRGFALGENPQAVQPFATWQFTEDASGRRDYYWGHYTTNKSAATRDYENRVSEYQHDYGVSEKSAYRYYSTQRPVDIGTFPKTENGPLYLVNFDKRESVEQGRFLAWGYLVYDAPLTEKQLADYELRAAPGNPDRKGPMREQAQSKAESKSIAARSSLTKNMEKDR
;
A
#
# COMPACT_ATOMS: atom_id res chain seq x y z
N MET A 1 -1.49 -12.17 -8.45
CA MET A 1 -1.59 -12.16 -9.93
C MET A 1 -0.62 -11.12 -10.46
N SER A 2 0.27 -11.47 -11.39
CA SER A 2 1.00 -10.47 -12.17
C SER A 2 0.05 -9.92 -13.25
N ASP A 3 -0.26 -8.63 -13.20
CA ASP A 3 -0.98 -7.98 -14.30
C ASP A 3 -0.13 -8.10 -15.58
N ASN A 4 -0.77 -8.50 -16.69
CA ASN A 4 -0.13 -8.56 -18.00
C ASN A 4 -0.89 -7.64 -18.97
N VAL A 5 -0.15 -6.80 -19.68
CA VAL A 5 -0.70 -5.88 -20.68
C VAL A 5 0.03 -6.09 -21.99
N LYS A 6 -0.68 -6.57 -23.01
CA LYS A 6 -0.13 -6.76 -24.37
C LYS A 6 1.17 -7.60 -24.38
N GLY A 7 1.29 -8.59 -23.49
CA GLY A 7 2.47 -9.43 -23.36
C GLY A 7 3.56 -8.89 -22.44
N TYR A 8 3.39 -7.71 -21.83
CA TYR A 8 4.30 -7.15 -20.85
C TYR A 8 3.82 -7.43 -19.43
N GLU A 9 4.72 -7.95 -18.60
CA GLU A 9 4.46 -8.10 -17.18
C GLU A 9 4.60 -6.75 -16.48
N ILE A 10 3.57 -6.33 -15.75
CA ILE A 10 3.61 -5.06 -14.99
C ILE A 10 4.55 -5.23 -13.79
N LYS A 11 5.63 -4.45 -13.80
CA LYS A 11 6.67 -4.44 -12.75
C LYS A 11 6.41 -3.40 -11.67
N ARG A 12 5.78 -2.29 -12.04
CA ARG A 12 5.38 -1.20 -11.12
C ARG A 12 4.09 -0.57 -11.63
N ALA A 13 3.20 -0.22 -10.72
CA ALA A 13 2.02 0.58 -11.03
C ALA A 13 1.67 1.47 -9.84
N ILE A 14 1.01 2.59 -10.14
CA ILE A 14 0.42 3.51 -9.17
C ILE A 14 -0.99 3.83 -9.62
N VAL A 15 -1.93 3.84 -8.68
CA VAL A 15 -3.31 4.30 -8.88
C VAL A 15 -3.47 5.57 -8.04
N PHE A 16 -4.14 6.57 -8.56
CA PHE A 16 -4.45 7.81 -7.86
C PHE A 16 -5.91 7.84 -7.40
N GLU A 17 -6.23 8.76 -6.50
CA GLU A 17 -7.57 8.94 -5.91
C GLU A 17 -8.67 9.20 -6.95
N ASN A 18 -8.32 9.65 -8.15
CA ASN A 18 -9.25 9.88 -9.26
C ASN A 18 -9.36 8.68 -10.22
N ASP A 19 -8.99 7.49 -9.74
CA ASP A 19 -9.05 6.22 -10.46
C ASP A 19 -8.22 6.16 -11.75
N ARG A 20 -7.25 7.06 -11.90
CA ARG A 20 -6.26 7.02 -12.98
C ARG A 20 -4.92 6.58 -12.44
N GLY A 21 -4.09 6.02 -13.29
CA GLY A 21 -2.81 5.51 -12.87
C GLY A 21 -1.80 5.36 -13.99
N PHE A 22 -0.60 4.97 -13.58
CA PHE A 22 0.50 4.70 -14.49
C PHE A 22 1.09 3.33 -14.18
N ALA A 23 1.58 2.66 -15.21
CA ALA A 23 2.21 1.36 -15.11
C ALA A 23 3.51 1.32 -15.91
N LEU A 24 4.49 0.59 -15.40
CA LEU A 24 5.73 0.20 -16.08
C LEU A 24 5.71 -1.33 -16.23
N GLY A 25 5.83 -1.81 -17.46
CA GLY A 25 5.91 -3.23 -17.78
C GLY A 25 7.18 -3.60 -18.53
N GLU A 26 7.48 -4.90 -18.49
CA GLU A 26 8.66 -5.51 -19.10
C GLU A 26 8.26 -6.78 -19.89
N ASN A 27 8.76 -6.90 -21.11
CA ASN A 27 8.68 -8.09 -21.94
C ASN A 27 10.05 -8.36 -22.58
N PRO A 28 10.87 -9.25 -22.00
CA PRO A 28 12.21 -9.54 -22.53
C PRO A 28 12.21 -10.09 -23.96
N GLN A 29 11.09 -10.59 -24.46
CA GLN A 29 10.94 -11.15 -25.81
C GLN A 29 10.49 -10.10 -26.85
N ALA A 30 10.11 -8.89 -26.43
CA ALA A 30 9.69 -7.84 -27.34
C ALA A 30 10.88 -7.10 -27.95
N VAL A 31 10.71 -6.56 -29.17
CA VAL A 31 11.71 -5.68 -29.82
C VAL A 31 12.03 -4.47 -28.95
N GLN A 32 11.03 -3.96 -28.21
CA GLN A 32 11.19 -2.92 -27.20
C GLN A 32 10.79 -3.50 -25.84
N PRO A 33 11.75 -3.98 -25.02
CA PRO A 33 11.42 -4.75 -23.83
C PRO A 33 10.73 -3.98 -22.72
N PHE A 34 10.71 -2.65 -22.74
CA PHE A 34 10.11 -1.84 -21.68
C PHE A 34 9.01 -0.96 -22.21
N ALA A 35 7.94 -0.81 -21.42
CA ALA A 35 6.84 0.05 -21.80
C ALA A 35 6.16 0.69 -20.58
N THR A 36 5.64 1.89 -20.76
CA THR A 36 4.87 2.63 -19.75
C THR A 36 3.49 2.97 -20.28
N TRP A 37 2.45 2.85 -19.46
CA TRP A 37 1.07 3.17 -19.83
C TRP A 37 0.42 4.09 -18.82
N GLN A 38 -0.61 4.79 -19.27
CA GLN A 38 -1.69 5.25 -18.40
C GLN A 38 -2.77 4.18 -18.31
N PHE A 39 -3.58 4.25 -17.27
CA PHE A 39 -4.81 3.49 -17.19
C PHE A 39 -5.88 4.22 -16.38
N THR A 40 -7.13 3.80 -16.57
CA THR A 40 -8.24 4.01 -15.62
C THR A 40 -8.55 2.71 -14.91
N GLU A 41 -8.89 2.78 -13.62
CA GLU A 41 -9.32 1.65 -12.80
C GLU A 41 -10.83 1.79 -12.55
N ASP A 42 -11.62 0.77 -12.88
CA ASP A 42 -13.05 0.78 -12.56
C ASP A 42 -13.32 0.31 -11.12
N ALA A 43 -14.57 0.40 -10.67
CA ALA A 43 -14.98 0.00 -9.32
C ALA A 43 -14.72 -1.49 -9.01
N SER A 44 -14.49 -2.34 -10.02
CA SER A 44 -14.12 -3.75 -9.83
C SER A 44 -12.60 -3.97 -9.73
N GLY A 45 -11.82 -2.88 -9.80
CA GLY A 45 -10.35 -2.92 -9.82
C GLY A 45 -9.77 -3.28 -11.19
N ARG A 46 -10.60 -3.34 -12.25
CA ARG A 46 -10.13 -3.65 -13.60
C ARG A 46 -9.52 -2.41 -14.23
N ARG A 47 -8.37 -2.59 -14.89
CA ARG A 47 -7.58 -1.52 -15.48
C ARG A 47 -7.64 -1.52 -17.01
N ASP A 48 -8.00 -0.38 -17.57
CA ASP A 48 -8.00 -0.13 -19.01
C ASP A 48 -6.76 0.69 -19.41
N TYR A 49 -5.79 0.03 -20.05
CA TYR A 49 -4.49 0.63 -20.37
C TYR A 49 -4.47 1.36 -21.71
N TYR A 50 -3.96 2.60 -21.71
CA TYR A 50 -3.86 3.47 -22.88
C TYR A 50 -2.60 4.33 -22.87
N TRP A 51 -2.35 5.03 -23.99
CA TRP A 51 -1.20 5.92 -24.22
C TRP A 51 0.14 5.33 -23.75
N GLY A 52 0.52 4.24 -24.43
CA GLY A 52 1.72 3.47 -24.14
C GLY A 52 2.98 4.04 -24.80
N HIS A 53 4.06 4.23 -24.04
CA HIS A 53 5.40 4.51 -24.58
C HIS A 53 6.23 3.23 -24.51
N TYR A 54 6.98 2.92 -25.56
CA TYR A 54 7.82 1.73 -25.65
C TYR A 54 9.27 2.15 -25.86
N THR A 55 10.20 1.41 -25.26
CA THR A 55 11.64 1.68 -25.38
C THR A 55 12.48 0.43 -25.16
N THR A 56 13.70 0.43 -25.70
CA THR A 56 14.71 -0.59 -25.47
C THR A 56 15.52 -0.37 -24.19
N ASN A 57 15.44 0.83 -23.59
CA ASN A 57 16.27 1.23 -22.45
C ASN A 57 15.47 1.25 -21.14
N LYS A 58 15.84 0.39 -20.20
CA LYS A 58 15.20 0.28 -18.88
C LYS A 58 15.20 1.60 -18.11
N SER A 59 16.34 2.28 -18.07
CA SER A 59 16.48 3.56 -17.34
C SER A 59 15.62 4.66 -17.96
N ALA A 60 15.45 4.66 -19.29
CA ALA A 60 14.54 5.59 -19.96
C ALA A 60 13.08 5.30 -19.60
N ALA A 61 12.67 4.02 -19.56
CA ALA A 61 11.32 3.63 -19.16
C ALA A 61 11.02 3.99 -17.70
N THR A 62 11.97 3.76 -16.78
CA THR A 62 11.83 4.15 -15.38
C THR A 62 11.67 5.66 -15.23
N ARG A 63 12.50 6.45 -15.93
CA ARG A 63 12.42 7.92 -15.88
C ARG A 63 11.12 8.45 -16.49
N ASP A 64 10.68 7.88 -17.61
CA ASP A 64 9.39 8.21 -18.22
C ASP A 64 8.24 7.94 -17.25
N TYR A 65 8.22 6.77 -16.59
CA TYR A 65 7.24 6.44 -15.55
C TYR A 65 7.26 7.47 -14.41
N GLU A 66 8.43 7.76 -13.83
CA GLU A 66 8.56 8.67 -12.68
C GLU A 66 8.15 10.10 -13.03
N ASN A 67 8.55 10.59 -14.22
CA ASN A 67 8.15 11.92 -14.70
C ASN A 67 6.64 12.00 -14.90
N ARG A 68 6.04 11.02 -15.60
CA ARG A 68 4.59 10.99 -15.85
C ARG A 68 3.79 10.96 -14.55
N VAL A 69 4.25 10.19 -13.56
CA VAL A 69 3.65 10.15 -12.21
C VAL A 69 3.75 11.52 -11.54
N SER A 70 4.95 12.11 -11.47
CA SER A 70 5.17 13.38 -10.79
C SER A 70 4.44 14.54 -11.45
N GLU A 71 4.45 14.61 -12.78
CA GLU A 71 3.72 15.63 -13.57
C GLU A 71 2.22 15.48 -13.35
N TYR A 72 1.68 14.26 -13.37
CA TYR A 72 0.27 14.03 -13.14
C TYR A 72 -0.17 14.43 -11.72
N GLN A 73 0.62 14.10 -10.70
CA GLN A 73 0.35 14.55 -9.33
C GLN A 73 0.35 16.07 -9.22
N HIS A 74 1.33 16.73 -9.84
CA HIS A 74 1.44 18.19 -9.84
C HIS A 74 0.25 18.85 -10.56
N ASP A 75 -0.07 18.40 -11.78
CA ASP A 75 -1.05 19.05 -12.64
C ASP A 75 -2.49 18.85 -12.17
N TYR A 76 -2.78 17.71 -11.56
CA TYR A 76 -4.13 17.36 -11.10
C TYR A 76 -4.31 17.44 -9.58
N GLY A 77 -3.24 17.71 -8.83
CA GLY A 77 -3.29 17.80 -7.36
C GLY A 77 -3.73 16.49 -6.68
N VAL A 78 -3.45 15.34 -7.32
CA VAL A 78 -3.89 14.02 -6.82
C VAL A 78 -2.78 13.31 -6.07
N SER A 79 -3.17 12.50 -5.08
CA SER A 79 -2.27 11.62 -4.34
C SER A 79 -2.48 10.15 -4.72
N GLU A 80 -1.49 9.30 -4.40
CA GLU A 80 -1.62 7.86 -4.54
C GLU A 80 -2.84 7.37 -3.76
N LYS A 81 -3.68 6.57 -4.42
CA LYS A 81 -4.85 5.94 -3.82
C LYS A 81 -4.37 5.07 -2.67
N SER A 82 -4.74 5.47 -1.46
CA SER A 82 -4.42 4.69 -0.28
C SER A 82 -5.12 3.34 -0.34
N ALA A 83 -4.39 2.27 -0.10
CA ALA A 83 -4.93 0.91 -0.08
C ALA A 83 -4.81 0.34 1.33
N TYR A 84 -5.95 0.06 1.95
CA TYR A 84 -6.04 -0.50 3.30
C TYR A 84 -6.45 -1.96 3.21
N ARG A 85 -5.54 -2.86 3.54
CA ARG A 85 -5.81 -4.30 3.52
C ARG A 85 -6.24 -4.82 4.88
N TYR A 86 -7.26 -5.67 4.88
CA TYR A 86 -7.83 -6.29 6.05
C TYR A 86 -8.06 -7.77 5.81
N TYR A 87 -7.54 -8.62 6.69
CA TYR A 87 -7.63 -10.06 6.57
C TYR A 87 -8.81 -10.59 7.39
N SER A 88 -9.62 -11.46 6.79
CA SER A 88 -10.62 -12.21 7.55
C SER A 88 -9.94 -13.39 8.23
N THR A 89 -9.93 -13.39 9.55
CA THR A 89 -9.13 -14.37 10.31
C THR A 89 -9.95 -15.57 10.78
N GLN A 90 -11.25 -15.42 11.02
CA GLN A 90 -12.08 -16.47 11.62
C GLN A 90 -12.86 -17.29 10.60
N ARG A 91 -13.33 -16.67 9.53
CA ARG A 91 -14.21 -17.30 8.53
C ARG A 91 -13.94 -16.79 7.10
N PRO A 92 -14.31 -17.55 6.05
CA PRO A 92 -14.36 -17.03 4.69
C PRO A 92 -15.23 -15.76 4.59
N VAL A 93 -14.90 -14.89 3.64
CA VAL A 93 -15.68 -13.69 3.36
C VAL A 93 -16.79 -14.07 2.36
N ASP A 94 -18.05 -13.86 2.72
CA ASP A 94 -19.20 -14.08 1.85
C ASP A 94 -19.93 -12.76 1.57
N ILE A 95 -20.88 -12.79 0.65
CA ILE A 95 -21.75 -11.66 0.33
C ILE A 95 -22.45 -11.20 1.62
N GLY A 96 -22.18 -9.95 2.02
CA GLY A 96 -22.75 -9.37 3.24
C GLY A 96 -21.98 -9.65 4.54
N THR A 97 -20.85 -10.37 4.49
CA THR A 97 -19.99 -10.58 5.68
C THR A 97 -18.79 -9.66 5.69
N PHE A 98 -18.93 -8.47 5.09
CA PHE A 98 -17.89 -7.46 5.11
C PHE A 98 -18.48 -6.06 5.37
N PRO A 99 -17.67 -5.14 5.93
CA PRO A 99 -18.11 -3.78 6.19
C PRO A 99 -18.62 -3.10 4.92
N LYS A 100 -19.84 -2.57 4.98
CA LYS A 100 -20.38 -1.70 3.95
C LYS A 100 -19.84 -0.29 4.16
N THR A 101 -19.01 0.16 3.24
CA THR A 101 -18.64 1.57 3.05
C THR A 101 -19.46 2.14 1.90
N GLU A 102 -19.33 3.44 1.62
CA GLU A 102 -20.01 4.08 0.48
C GLU A 102 -19.71 3.37 -0.84
N ASN A 103 -18.44 3.02 -1.07
CA ASN A 103 -17.96 2.36 -2.29
C ASN A 103 -17.76 0.84 -2.14
N GLY A 104 -17.88 0.29 -0.92
CA GLY A 104 -17.48 -1.09 -0.63
C GLY A 104 -15.96 -1.31 -0.69
N PRO A 105 -15.50 -2.57 -0.63
CA PRO A 105 -14.10 -2.92 -0.85
C PRO A 105 -13.75 -2.79 -2.35
N LEU A 106 -12.55 -2.25 -2.65
CA LEU A 106 -11.95 -2.24 -3.99
C LEU A 106 -11.77 -3.64 -4.55
N TYR A 107 -11.34 -4.58 -3.70
CA TYR A 107 -11.24 -5.99 -4.05
C TYR A 107 -11.36 -6.87 -2.82
N LEU A 108 -11.91 -8.06 -3.04
CA LEU A 108 -12.11 -9.10 -2.05
C LEU A 108 -11.56 -10.40 -2.63
N VAL A 109 -10.73 -11.07 -1.85
CA VAL A 109 -10.14 -12.37 -2.20
C VAL A 109 -10.44 -13.36 -1.10
N ASN A 110 -11.08 -14.47 -1.44
CA ASN A 110 -11.17 -15.64 -0.59
C ASN A 110 -10.11 -16.65 -0.98
N PHE A 111 -9.55 -17.32 0.02
CA PHE A 111 -8.71 -18.48 -0.16
C PHE A 111 -9.56 -19.75 -0.05
N ASP A 112 -9.15 -20.81 -0.75
CA ASP A 112 -9.85 -22.12 -0.67
C ASP A 112 -9.74 -22.75 0.72
N LYS A 113 -8.67 -22.40 1.45
CA LYS A 113 -8.39 -22.83 2.81
C LYS A 113 -7.77 -21.69 3.59
N ARG A 114 -7.65 -21.85 4.91
CA ARG A 114 -6.92 -20.88 5.73
C ARG A 114 -5.43 -20.90 5.36
N GLU A 115 -4.90 -19.77 4.90
CA GLU A 115 -3.53 -19.62 4.44
C GLU A 115 -2.70 -18.70 5.34
N SER A 116 -1.39 -18.87 5.28
CA SER A 116 -0.44 -18.05 6.02
C SER A 116 -0.17 -16.73 5.28
N VAL A 117 -0.35 -15.60 5.97
CA VAL A 117 -0.23 -14.26 5.39
C VAL A 117 0.78 -13.41 6.13
N GLU A 118 1.16 -12.26 5.55
CA GLU A 118 2.09 -11.30 6.16
C GLU A 118 3.41 -11.94 6.61
N GLN A 119 4.01 -12.78 5.74
CA GLN A 119 5.27 -13.51 6.01
C GLN A 119 5.18 -14.46 7.22
N GLY A 120 4.05 -15.15 7.40
CA GLY A 120 3.92 -16.16 8.46
C GLY A 120 3.35 -15.66 9.78
N ARG A 121 2.96 -14.39 9.87
CA ARG A 121 2.53 -13.78 11.15
C ARG A 121 1.19 -14.30 11.66
N PHE A 122 0.28 -14.71 10.78
CA PHE A 122 -1.01 -15.28 11.14
C PHE A 122 -1.67 -15.98 9.95
N LEU A 123 -2.79 -16.67 10.23
CA LEU A 123 -3.59 -17.36 9.23
C LEU A 123 -4.87 -16.56 8.91
N ALA A 124 -5.27 -16.54 7.64
CA ALA A 124 -6.48 -15.87 7.17
C ALA A 124 -7.23 -16.73 6.15
N TRP A 125 -8.53 -16.50 6.01
CA TRP A 125 -9.38 -17.10 4.98
C TRP A 125 -9.47 -16.27 3.70
N GLY A 126 -8.88 -15.08 3.71
CA GLY A 126 -8.97 -14.13 2.62
C GLY A 126 -8.61 -12.73 3.09
N TYR A 127 -8.74 -11.76 2.19
CA TYR A 127 -8.57 -10.35 2.51
C TYR A 127 -9.50 -9.46 1.70
N LEU A 128 -9.75 -8.28 2.25
CA LEU A 128 -10.44 -7.17 1.64
C LEU A 128 -9.47 -6.00 1.53
N VAL A 129 -9.64 -5.19 0.49
CA VAL A 129 -8.95 -3.91 0.38
C VAL A 129 -9.93 -2.79 0.16
N TYR A 130 -9.73 -1.70 0.91
CA TYR A 130 -10.53 -0.49 0.83
C TYR A 130 -9.64 0.70 0.42
N ASP A 131 -10.27 1.70 -0.17
CA ASP A 131 -9.71 3.02 -0.50
C ASP A 131 -9.59 3.93 0.73
N ALA A 132 -10.41 3.68 1.74
CA ALA A 132 -10.41 4.37 3.03
C ALA A 132 -10.20 3.40 4.20
N PRO A 133 -9.66 3.86 5.34
CA PRO A 133 -9.51 3.00 6.50
C PRO A 133 -10.88 2.61 7.08
N LEU A 134 -11.03 1.33 7.41
CA LEU A 134 -12.15 0.86 8.23
C LEU A 134 -11.99 1.34 9.68
N THR A 135 -13.11 1.71 10.30
CA THR A 135 -13.18 2.05 11.72
C THR A 135 -12.88 0.84 12.60
N GLU A 136 -12.43 1.06 13.84
CA GLU A 136 -12.20 -0.02 14.81
C GLU A 136 -13.46 -0.88 15.04
N LYS A 137 -14.64 -0.24 15.06
CA LYS A 137 -15.92 -0.93 15.17
C LYS A 137 -16.16 -1.86 13.99
N GLN A 138 -15.95 -1.41 12.75
CA GLN A 138 -16.08 -2.27 11.56
C GLN A 138 -15.08 -3.43 11.59
N LEU A 139 -13.87 -3.20 12.09
CA LEU A 139 -12.91 -4.30 12.25
C LEU A 139 -13.37 -5.34 13.28
N ALA A 140 -13.90 -4.88 14.41
CA ALA A 140 -14.40 -5.75 15.47
C ALA A 140 -15.65 -6.53 15.02
N ASP A 141 -16.66 -5.83 14.49
CA ASP A 141 -17.94 -6.43 14.08
C ASP A 141 -17.78 -7.50 12.99
N TYR A 142 -16.73 -7.39 12.17
CA TYR A 142 -16.44 -8.31 11.06
C TYR A 142 -15.19 -9.16 11.30
N GLU A 143 -14.61 -9.13 12.51
CA GLU A 143 -13.45 -9.93 12.91
C GLU A 143 -12.23 -9.81 11.97
N LEU A 144 -12.05 -8.60 11.44
CA LEU A 144 -11.02 -8.27 10.47
C LEU A 144 -9.74 -7.83 11.16
N ARG A 145 -8.61 -8.25 10.59
CA ARG A 145 -7.27 -7.84 11.04
C ARG A 145 -6.60 -6.99 9.98
N ALA A 146 -6.34 -5.71 10.28
CA ALA A 146 -5.63 -4.86 9.31
C ALA A 146 -4.19 -5.34 9.10
N ALA A 147 -3.72 -5.22 7.86
CA ALA A 147 -2.35 -5.48 7.51
C ALA A 147 -1.42 -4.50 8.24
N PRO A 148 -0.24 -4.93 8.72
CA PRO A 148 0.73 -4.05 9.37
C PRO A 148 1.20 -2.89 8.49
N GLY A 149 1.16 -3.05 7.16
CA GLY A 149 1.61 -2.06 6.18
C GLY A 149 0.61 -0.96 5.85
N ASN A 150 -0.62 -1.00 6.41
CA ASN A 150 -1.64 0.00 6.09
C ASN A 150 -1.18 1.43 6.46
N PRO A 151 -1.50 2.45 5.64
CA PRO A 151 -1.00 3.81 5.84
C PRO A 151 -1.28 4.42 7.22
N ASP A 152 -2.46 4.17 7.79
CA ASP A 152 -2.90 4.63 9.12
C ASP A 152 -2.12 3.96 10.26
N ARG A 153 -1.57 2.77 10.02
CA ARG A 153 -0.76 2.02 10.99
C ARG A 153 0.72 2.35 10.92
N LYS A 154 1.16 3.04 9.87
CA LYS A 154 2.44 3.73 9.85
C LYS A 154 2.33 4.96 10.76
N GLY A 155 2.26 4.75 12.07
CA GLY A 155 2.35 5.85 13.03
C GLY A 155 3.63 6.67 12.79
N PRO A 156 3.73 7.91 13.30
CA PRO A 156 4.92 8.75 13.18
C PRO A 156 6.05 8.12 14.00
N MET A 157 6.73 7.13 13.43
CA MET A 157 7.85 6.42 14.06
C MET A 157 9.02 7.37 14.40
N ARG A 158 9.03 8.59 13.82
CA ARG A 158 9.98 9.66 14.18
C ARG A 158 9.74 10.27 15.55
N GLU A 159 8.49 10.48 15.95
CA GLU A 159 8.15 11.27 17.15
C GLU A 159 8.25 10.43 18.44
N GLN A 160 7.93 9.13 18.35
CA GLN A 160 8.15 8.18 19.44
C GLN A 160 9.62 7.80 19.65
N ALA A 161 10.46 7.83 18.60
CA ALA A 161 11.89 7.60 18.73
C ALA A 161 12.59 8.82 19.37
N GLN A 162 12.20 10.04 18.99
CA GLN A 162 12.73 11.28 19.54
C GLN A 162 12.34 11.50 21.01
N SER A 163 11.05 11.33 21.35
CA SER A 163 10.58 11.45 22.74
C SER A 163 11.20 10.42 23.68
N LYS A 164 11.45 9.20 23.21
CA LYS A 164 12.10 8.13 24.01
C LYS A 164 13.61 8.35 24.12
N ALA A 165 14.25 8.97 23.12
CA ALA A 165 15.65 9.38 23.19
C ALA A 165 15.87 10.60 24.10
N GLU A 166 14.98 11.60 24.04
CA GLU A 166 14.98 12.76 24.93
C GLU A 166 14.69 12.38 26.38
N SER A 167 13.71 11.50 26.63
CA SER A 167 13.43 11.02 27.98
C SER A 167 14.62 10.27 28.59
N LYS A 168 15.34 9.47 27.78
CA LYS A 168 16.57 8.79 28.21
C LYS A 168 17.72 9.77 28.46
N SER A 169 17.88 10.80 27.64
CA SER A 169 18.96 11.78 27.80
C SER A 169 18.74 12.71 29.00
N ILE A 170 17.50 13.09 29.28
CA ILE A 170 17.11 13.86 30.47
C ILE A 170 17.33 13.04 31.75
N ALA A 171 16.93 11.77 31.75
CA ALA A 171 17.15 10.86 32.89
C ALA A 171 18.65 10.63 33.17
N ALA A 172 19.47 10.50 32.11
CA ALA A 172 20.92 10.36 32.25
C ALA A 172 21.57 11.65 32.81
N ARG A 173 21.17 12.83 32.32
CA ARG A 173 21.70 14.11 32.84
C ARG A 173 21.33 14.34 34.31
N SER A 174 20.10 14.02 34.71
CA SER A 174 19.65 14.18 36.10
C SER A 174 20.33 13.23 37.08
N SER A 175 20.74 12.03 36.63
CA SER A 175 21.47 11.07 37.46
C SER A 175 22.95 11.44 37.62
N LEU A 176 23.57 12.03 36.60
CA LEU A 176 24.93 12.60 36.68
C LEU A 176 25.01 13.79 37.65
N THR A 177 24.02 14.70 37.64
CA THR A 177 24.03 15.87 38.54
C THR A 177 23.80 15.49 40.00
N LYS A 178 22.95 14.49 40.28
CA LYS A 178 22.72 13.99 41.65
C LYS A 178 23.94 13.30 42.27
N ASN A 179 24.80 12.68 41.47
CA ASN A 179 26.00 12.02 41.97
C ASN A 179 27.10 13.02 42.35
N MET A 180 27.22 14.13 41.61
CA MET A 180 28.23 15.17 41.89
C MET A 180 27.92 16.00 43.15
N GLU A 181 26.67 16.05 43.58
CA GLU A 181 26.25 16.78 44.78
C GLU A 181 26.37 15.94 46.06
N LYS A 182 26.64 14.64 45.92
CA LYS A 182 26.82 13.70 47.04
C LYS A 182 28.30 13.48 47.41
N ASP A 183 29.22 13.92 46.56
CA ASP A 183 30.68 13.79 46.72
C ASP A 183 31.37 15.10 47.16
N ARG A 184 30.61 16.07 47.70
CA ARG A 184 31.12 17.26 48.40
C ARG A 184 30.79 17.19 49.88
#